data_AF-A0A352Z2W7-F1
#
_entry.id   AF-A0A352Z2W7-F1
#
_cell.length_a   1.000
_cell.length_b   1.000
_cell.length_c   1.000
_cell.angle_alpha   90.00
_cell.angle_beta   90.00
_cell.angle_gamma   90.00
#
_symmetry.space_group_name_H-M   'P 1'
#
loop_
_entity.id
_entity.type
_entity.pdbx_description
1 polymer ?
#
loop_
_entity_poly.entity_id
_entity_poly.type
_entity_poly.pdbx_seq_one_letter_code
_entity_poly.pdbx_strand_id
1 'polypeptide(L)' 'YEINEYIRTFKKEHKKLEVIITGGDSEFLKERIRYRTRHIPDLVLDGLNFILEYNAKQA' A
#
# COMPACT_ATOMS: atom_id res chain seq x y z
N TYR A 1 -0.84 -14.49 9.77
CA TYR A 1 -2.13 -14.41 10.48
C TYR A 1 -2.47 -12.97 10.82
N GLU A 2 -1.55 -12.22 11.44
CA GLU A 2 -1.74 -10.85 11.90
C GLU A 2 -2.30 -9.84 10.86
N ILE A 3 -1.65 -9.69 9.69
CA ILE A 3 -2.10 -8.75 8.64
C ILE A 3 -3.55 -9.00 8.21
N ASN A 4 -3.95 -10.28 8.09
CA ASN A 4 -5.31 -10.65 7.71
C ASN A 4 -6.33 -10.24 8.78
N GLU A 5 -5.98 -10.34 10.06
CA GLU A 5 -6.87 -9.95 11.15
C GLU A 5 -7.01 -8.43 11.27
N TYR A 6 -5.95 -7.67 11.00
CA TYR A 6 -6.02 -6.22 10.88
C TYR A 6 -6.98 -5.80 9.76
N ILE A 7 -6.79 -6.32 8.55
CA ILE A 7 -7.67 -6.01 7.41
C ILE A 7 -9.12 -6.37 7.72
N ARG A 8 -9.36 -7.56 8.32
CA ARG A 8 -10.70 -8.01 8.71
C ARG A 8 -11.38 -7.02 9.66
N THR A 9 -10.65 -6.55 10.67
CA THR A 9 -11.19 -5.70 11.73
C THR A 9 -11.49 -4.31 11.18
N PHE A 10 -10.55 -3.69 10.46
CA PHE A 10 -10.76 -2.38 9.81
C PHE A 10 -11.91 -2.40 8.80
N LYS A 11 -12.08 -3.49 8.05
CA LYS A 11 -13.18 -3.62 7.08
C LYS A 11 -14.57 -3.64 7.72
N LYS A 12 -14.69 -3.96 9.01
CA LYS A 12 -15.98 -3.90 9.72
C LYS A 12 -16.50 -2.46 9.78
N GLU A 13 -15.60 -1.53 10.07
CA GLU A 13 -15.86 -0.10 10.26
C GLU A 13 -15.79 0.69 8.94
N HIS A 14 -14.92 0.26 8.01
CA HIS A 14 -14.69 0.94 6.74
C HIS A 14 -15.06 0.05 5.55
N LYS A 15 -16.31 0.15 5.08
CA LYS A 15 -16.82 -0.70 3.99
C LYS A 15 -16.10 -0.51 2.64
N LYS A 16 -15.49 0.67 2.42
CA LYS A 16 -14.71 1.02 1.22
C LYS A 16 -13.20 0.95 1.47
N LEU A 17 -12.76 0.11 2.41
CA LEU A 17 -11.34 -0.04 2.71
C LEU A 17 -10.55 -0.47 1.48
N GLU A 18 -9.57 0.35 1.09
CA GLU A 18 -8.51 -0.02 0.17
C GLU A 18 -7.27 -0.42 0.96
N VAL A 19 -6.60 -1.49 0.52
CA VAL A 19 -5.38 -1.99 1.16
C VAL A 19 -4.27 -1.98 0.14
N ILE A 20 -3.19 -1.28 0.46
CA ILE A 20 -1.96 -1.22 -0.33
C ILE A 20 -0.86 -1.92 0.46
N ILE A 21 -0.05 -2.75 -0.22
CA ILE A 21 1.15 -3.35 0.34
C ILE A 21 2.38 -2.93 -0.49
N THR A 22 3.44 -2.53 0.21
CA THR A 22 4.67 -1.92 -0.33
C THR A 22 5.90 -2.44 0.42
N GLY A 23 7.11 -2.16 -0.07
CA GLY A 23 8.38 -2.54 0.57
C GLY A 23 8.91 -3.89 0.07
N GLY A 24 10.12 -4.25 0.47
CA GLY A 24 10.85 -5.40 -0.11
C GLY A 24 10.09 -6.73 -0.02
N ASP A 25 9.53 -7.06 1.14
CA ASP A 25 8.83 -8.33 1.36
C ASP A 25 7.40 -8.34 0.80
N SER A 26 6.92 -7.23 0.20
CA SER A 26 5.55 -7.13 -0.29
C SER A 26 5.21 -8.14 -1.38
N GLU A 27 6.19 -8.51 -2.20
CA GLU A 27 6.05 -9.53 -3.25
C GLU A 27 5.75 -10.91 -2.67
N PHE A 28 6.43 -11.28 -1.58
CA PHE A 28 6.18 -12.54 -0.88
C PHE A 28 4.88 -12.51 -0.06
N LEU A 29 4.59 -11.37 0.56
CA LEU A 29 3.44 -11.22 1.45
C LEU A 29 2.11 -11.12 0.68
N LYS A 30 2.08 -10.58 -0.54
CA LYS A 30 0.84 -10.42 -1.32
C LYS A 30 0.12 -11.76 -1.55
N GLU A 31 0.87 -12.85 -1.72
CA GLU A 31 0.31 -14.19 -1.92
C GLU A 31 -0.29 -14.80 -0.63
N ARG A 32 0.06 -14.25 0.54
CA ARG A 32 -0.35 -14.76 1.86
C ARG A 32 -1.50 -13.96 2.48
N ILE A 33 -1.90 -12.86 1.85
CA ILE A 33 -3.02 -12.02 2.28
C ILE A 33 -4.31 -12.52 1.63
N ARG A 34 -5.32 -12.77 2.45
CA ARG A 34 -6.62 -13.34 2.04
C ARG A 34 -7.58 -12.31 1.45
N TYR A 35 -7.23 -11.04 1.52
CA TYR A 35 -8.04 -9.93 1.05
C TYR A 35 -7.42 -9.33 -0.20
N ARG A 36 -8.27 -8.72 -1.04
CA ARG A 36 -7.78 -7.97 -2.20
C ARG A 36 -6.88 -6.83 -1.73
N THR A 37 -5.65 -6.81 -2.22
CA THR A 37 -4.68 -5.74 -1.99
C THR A 37 -4.15 -5.24 -3.32
N ARG A 38 -3.74 -3.97 -3.35
CA ARG A 38 -2.88 -3.43 -4.41
C ARG A 38 -1.44 -3.58 -3.99
N HIS A 39 -0.64 -4.17 -4.85
CA HIS A 39 0.80 -4.28 -4.65
C HIS A 39 1.50 -3.13 -5.37
N ILE A 40 2.19 -2.29 -4.61
CA ILE A 40 2.93 -1.12 -5.10
C ILE A 40 4.28 -1.13 -4.37
N PRO A 41 5.29 -1.90 -4.83
CA PRO A 41 6.52 -2.14 -4.07
C PRO A 41 7.32 -0.86 -3.83
N ASP A 42 7.33 0.05 -4.80
CA ASP A 42 8.13 1.27 -4.83
C ASP A 42 7.34 2.53 -4.43
N LEU A 43 6.24 2.38 -3.68
CA LEU A 43 5.31 3.48 -3.34
C LEU A 43 6.01 4.72 -2.79
N VAL A 44 7.01 4.53 -1.92
CA VAL A 44 7.79 5.62 -1.33
C VAL A 44 8.63 6.32 -2.40
N LEU A 45 9.29 5.56 -3.28
CA LEU A 45 10.13 6.11 -4.33
C LEU A 45 9.30 6.89 -5.35
N ASP A 46 8.16 6.33 -5.77
CA ASP A 46 7.20 7.01 -6.65
C ASP A 46 6.73 8.33 -6.03
N GLY A 47 6.40 8.32 -4.74
CA GLY A 47 6.00 9.52 -4.00
C GLY A 47 7.09 10.57 -3.90
N LEU A 48 8.34 10.16 -3.65
CA LEU A 48 9.49 11.06 -3.60
C LEU A 48 9.76 11.69 -4.97
N ASN A 49 9.71 10.90 -6.05
CA ASN A 49 9.86 11.42 -7.41
C ASN A 49 8.73 12.39 -7.77
N PHE A 50 7.48 12.07 -7.39
CA PHE A 50 6.35 12.98 -7.59
C PHE A 50 6.57 14.34 -6.89
N ILE A 51 7.03 14.33 -5.64
CA ILE A 51 7.34 15.56 -4.90
C ILE A 51 8.48 16.34 -5.57
N LEU A 52 9.53 15.65 -6.01
CA LEU A 52 10.65 16.26 -6.73
C LEU A 52 10.18 16.98 -8.00
N GLU A 53 9.40 16.29 -8.85
CA GLU A 53 8.87 16.87 -10.08
C GLU A 53 7.92 18.05 -9.83
N TYR A 54 7.09 17.94 -8.80
CA TYR A 54 6.16 19.00 -8.41
C TYR A 54 6.92 20.29 -8.03
N ASN A 55 8.02 20.15 -7.29
CA ASN A 55 8.85 21.28 -6.89
C ASN A 55 9.69 21.83 -8.04
N ALA A 56 10.23 20.95 -8.90
CA ALA A 56 11.02 21.36 -10.06
C ALA A 56 10.20 22.18 -11.08
N LYS A 57 8.89 21.92 -11.19
CA LYS A 57 7.97 22.68 -12.07
C LYS A 57 7.56 24.06 -11.49
N GLN A 58 7.83 24.31 -10.21
CA GLN A 58 7.52 25.59 -9.56
C GLN A 58 8.73 26.52 -9.44
N ALA A 59 9.94 26.01 -9.73
CA ALA A 59 11.18 26.79 -9.80
C ALA A 59 11.34 27.42 -11.19
#